data_AF-A0A3D1J704-F1
#
_entry.id   AF-A0A3D1J704-F1
#
_cell.length_a   1.000
_cell.length_b   1.000
_cell.length_c   1.000
_cell.angle_alpha   90.00
_cell.angle_beta   90.00
_cell.angle_gamma   90.00
#
_symmetry.space_group_name_H-M   'P 1'
#
loop_
_entity.id
_entity.type
_entity.pdbx_description
1 polymer ?
#
loop_
_entity_poly.entity_id
_entity_poly.type
_entity_poly.pdbx_seq_one_letter_code
_entity_poly.pdbx_strand_id
1 'polypeptide(L)'
;MKKKISLIFLITVGFLFATAPAFAAEDTVSDSAGLFTADEIQELSQEADTLNETIKGEVFIETTNSATDDIEYYTDRYLADRIGNDNNGSALVINMGIREFHVSTSGNMIDYLTDERLNDMLDDMYDAASAGDYFQAALIYLQQSASFVDAGVPGGHYRVDRDTGKITYYKVLTPVEIVISLVVAAIAGIAFFVIVKSRYQLKMGGYKYPYREKSAIKLTQKEDRLVNSFVTTRRIPRPPKNNGGGGGFGGGGSTTHSSGGGTFGGGGRSF
;
A
#
# COMPACT_ATOMS: atom_id res chain seq x y z
N MET A 1 23.46 -44.15 3.98
CA MET A 1 22.64 -43.67 5.12
C MET A 1 23.17 -42.41 5.80
N LYS A 2 24.49 -42.13 5.78
CA LYS A 2 25.10 -40.96 6.45
C LYS A 2 24.73 -39.57 5.88
N LYS A 3 24.41 -39.46 4.57
CA LYS A 3 24.05 -38.16 3.94
C LYS A 3 22.63 -37.66 4.26
N LYS A 4 21.68 -38.56 4.56
CA LYS A 4 20.30 -38.18 4.89
C LYS A 4 20.16 -37.67 6.33
N ILE A 5 20.99 -38.18 7.25
CA ILE A 5 21.03 -37.73 8.65
C ILE A 5 21.62 -36.32 8.76
N SER A 6 22.60 -35.98 7.91
CA SER A 6 23.19 -34.64 7.86
C SER A 6 22.23 -33.55 7.36
N LEU A 7 21.29 -33.88 6.47
CA LEU A 7 20.33 -32.92 5.93
C LEU A 7 19.20 -32.63 6.93
N ILE A 8 18.78 -33.64 7.70
CA ILE A 8 17.77 -33.49 8.76
C ILE A 8 18.34 -32.66 9.91
N PHE A 9 19.60 -32.90 10.31
CA PHE A 9 20.26 -32.11 11.37
C PHE A 9 20.38 -30.63 11.00
N LEU A 10 20.64 -30.31 9.72
CA LEU A 10 20.76 -28.93 9.24
C LEU A 10 19.42 -28.18 9.18
N ILE A 11 18.29 -28.89 9.00
CA ILE A 11 16.94 -28.31 9.03
C ILE A 11 16.47 -28.08 10.48
N THR A 12 16.78 -28.97 11.42
CA THR A 12 16.43 -28.79 12.84
C THR A 12 17.26 -27.73 13.55
N VAL A 13 18.53 -27.53 13.18
CA VAL A 13 19.37 -26.47 13.78
C VAL A 13 18.99 -25.08 13.26
N GLY A 14 18.43 -24.97 12.05
CA GLY A 14 17.86 -23.72 11.54
C GLY A 14 16.59 -23.25 12.26
N PHE A 15 15.86 -24.16 12.91
CA PHE A 15 14.62 -23.84 13.62
C PHE A 15 14.85 -23.43 15.09
N LEU A 16 16.04 -23.69 15.64
CA LEU A 16 16.38 -23.45 17.05
C LEU A 16 17.00 -22.06 17.31
N PHE A 17 17.25 -21.26 16.26
CA PHE A 17 17.80 -19.90 16.38
C PHE A 17 16.83 -18.79 15.98
N ALA A 18 15.56 -19.11 15.72
CA ALA A 18 14.50 -18.12 15.59
C ALA A 18 13.91 -17.77 16.96
N THR A 19 14.75 -17.36 17.92
CA THR A 19 14.25 -16.54 19.03
C THR A 19 14.03 -15.16 18.43
N ALA A 20 12.81 -14.92 17.94
CA ALA A 20 12.38 -13.55 17.72
C ALA A 20 12.61 -12.79 19.03
N PRO A 21 13.21 -11.59 19.01
CA PRO A 21 13.15 -10.73 20.18
C PRO A 21 11.66 -10.58 20.52
N ALA A 22 11.25 -11.09 21.68
CA ALA A 22 10.05 -10.57 22.31
C ALA A 22 10.42 -9.14 22.70
N PHE A 23 10.13 -8.20 21.81
CA PHE A 23 10.01 -6.81 22.21
C PHE A 23 9.00 -6.83 23.35
N ALA A 24 9.42 -6.42 24.54
CA ALA A 24 8.46 -6.09 25.57
C ALA A 24 7.54 -5.05 24.93
N ALA A 25 6.26 -5.38 24.80
CA ALA A 25 5.27 -4.42 24.35
C ALA A 25 5.41 -3.21 25.28
N GLU A 26 5.86 -2.10 24.72
CA GLU A 26 5.85 -0.83 25.42
C GLU A 26 4.38 -0.48 25.67
N ASP A 27 4.06 0.09 26.83
CA ASP A 27 2.65 0.28 27.21
C ASP A 27 1.90 1.11 26.16
N THR A 28 0.95 0.45 25.50
CA THR A 28 0.07 0.99 24.44
C THR A 28 -0.77 2.16 24.97
N VAL A 29 -1.04 2.17 26.28
CA VAL A 29 -1.80 3.20 26.99
C VAL A 29 -0.94 3.78 28.11
N SER A 30 -0.69 5.09 28.06
CA SER A 30 0.03 5.87 29.07
C SER A 30 -0.91 6.85 29.76
N ASP A 31 -1.39 6.53 30.96
CA ASP A 31 -2.37 7.35 31.69
C ASP A 31 -1.73 8.28 32.73
N SER A 32 -0.98 9.30 32.29
CA SER A 32 -0.32 10.24 33.21
C SER A 32 -1.29 11.24 33.86
N ALA A 33 -2.50 11.39 33.31
CA ALA A 33 -3.55 12.22 33.91
C ALA A 33 -4.47 11.48 34.89
N GLY A 34 -4.36 10.15 35.01
CA GLY A 34 -5.17 9.35 35.92
C GLY A 34 -6.65 9.34 35.54
N LEU A 35 -6.95 9.32 34.24
CA LEU A 35 -8.31 9.32 33.70
C LEU A 35 -8.93 7.91 33.68
N PHE A 36 -8.11 6.86 33.74
CA PHE A 36 -8.54 5.49 33.56
C PHE A 36 -8.29 4.63 34.79
N THR A 37 -9.18 3.68 35.02
CA THR A 37 -8.97 2.58 35.95
C THR A 37 -8.07 1.49 35.36
N ALA A 38 -7.57 0.59 36.19
CA ALA A 38 -6.73 -0.51 35.73
C ALA A 38 -7.45 -1.44 34.73
N ASP A 39 -8.74 -1.69 34.94
CA ASP A 39 -9.56 -2.53 34.06
C ASP A 39 -9.78 -1.84 32.71
N GLU A 40 -10.03 -0.53 32.71
CA GLU A 40 -10.17 0.28 31.49
C GLU A 40 -8.87 0.34 30.67
N ILE A 41 -7.72 0.52 31.33
CA ILE A 41 -6.40 0.46 30.66
C ILE A 41 -6.19 -0.91 30.01
N GLN A 42 -6.55 -1.99 30.71
CA GLN A 42 -6.45 -3.34 30.17
C GLN A 42 -7.35 -3.54 28.94
N GLU A 43 -8.58 -3.02 28.97
CA GLU A 43 -9.52 -3.09 27.84
C GLU A 43 -8.99 -2.32 26.62
N LEU A 44 -8.59 -1.06 26.81
CA LEU A 44 -7.99 -0.23 25.75
C LEU A 44 -6.74 -0.88 25.15
N SER A 45 -5.89 -1.50 25.98
CA SER A 45 -4.68 -2.16 25.49
C SER A 45 -5.01 -3.39 24.63
N GLN A 46 -5.99 -4.20 25.02
CA GLN A 46 -6.42 -5.35 24.22
C GLN A 46 -7.00 -4.95 22.86
N GLU A 47 -7.81 -3.88 22.84
CA GLU A 47 -8.40 -3.37 21.62
C GLU A 47 -7.32 -2.81 20.68
N ALA A 48 -6.33 -2.10 21.23
CA ALA A 48 -5.19 -1.59 20.48
C ALA A 48 -4.30 -2.73 19.94
N ASP A 49 -3.99 -3.76 20.73
CA ASP A 49 -3.19 -4.91 20.29
C ASP A 49 -3.85 -5.65 19.13
N THR A 50 -5.17 -5.81 19.17
CA THR A 50 -5.95 -6.42 18.08
C THR A 50 -5.82 -5.61 16.78
N LEU A 51 -5.87 -4.28 16.89
CA LEU A 51 -5.68 -3.39 15.75
C LEU A 51 -4.24 -3.48 15.20
N ASN A 52 -3.24 -3.51 16.09
CA ASN A 52 -1.81 -3.55 15.77
C ASN A 52 -1.43 -4.74 14.89
N GLU A 53 -2.02 -5.92 15.17
CA GLU A 53 -1.83 -7.13 14.34
C GLU A 53 -2.24 -6.91 12.87
N THR A 54 -3.31 -6.14 12.66
CA THR A 54 -3.89 -5.90 11.32
C THR A 54 -3.10 -4.85 10.56
N ILE A 55 -2.74 -3.74 11.22
CA ILE A 55 -2.08 -2.60 10.57
C ILE A 55 -0.57 -2.80 10.38
N LYS A 56 0.03 -3.84 10.98
CA LYS A 56 1.49 -4.04 11.01
C LYS A 56 2.22 -2.75 11.45
N GLY A 57 1.75 -2.22 12.55
CA GLY A 57 2.09 -0.92 13.13
C GLY A 57 1.53 -0.86 14.55
N GLU A 58 1.66 0.30 15.18
CA GLU A 58 1.26 0.47 16.58
C GLU A 58 0.38 1.70 16.75
N VAL A 59 -0.74 1.53 17.46
CA VAL A 59 -1.59 2.63 17.92
C VAL A 59 -1.35 2.89 19.40
N PHE A 60 -1.39 4.15 19.83
CA PHE A 60 -1.13 4.53 21.22
C PHE A 60 -2.19 5.47 21.76
N ILE A 61 -2.39 5.41 23.08
CA ILE A 61 -3.18 6.39 23.83
C ILE A 61 -2.28 6.99 24.91
N GLU A 62 -2.30 8.31 25.03
CA GLU A 62 -1.67 9.04 26.14
C GLU A 62 -2.68 10.00 26.76
N THR A 63 -2.71 10.05 28.09
CA THR A 63 -3.38 11.14 28.83
C THR A 63 -2.34 11.96 29.56
N THR A 64 -2.46 13.29 29.52
CA THR A 64 -1.48 14.19 30.13
C THR A 64 -2.12 15.46 30.69
N ASN A 65 -1.45 16.07 31.65
CA ASN A 65 -1.79 17.39 32.20
C ASN A 65 -0.78 18.47 31.76
N SER A 66 0.06 18.17 30.75
CA SER A 66 1.11 19.08 30.29
C SER A 66 0.52 20.37 29.72
N ALA A 67 1.06 21.51 30.12
CA ALA A 67 0.81 22.79 29.46
C ALA A 67 1.66 22.84 28.18
N THR A 68 1.16 22.25 27.09
CA THR A 68 1.72 22.39 25.74
C THR A 68 0.98 23.50 24.99
N ASP A 69 1.69 24.30 24.21
CA ASP A 69 1.09 25.33 23.37
C ASP A 69 0.60 24.77 22.02
N ASP A 70 1.07 23.57 21.64
CA ASP A 70 0.76 22.92 20.37
C ASP A 70 0.57 21.41 20.61
N ILE A 71 -0.69 20.98 20.60
CA ILE A 71 -1.06 19.58 20.83
C ILE A 71 -0.79 18.70 19.60
N GLU A 72 -0.86 19.27 18.39
CA GLU A 72 -0.56 18.56 17.14
C GLU A 72 0.92 18.20 17.10
N TYR A 73 1.80 19.19 17.31
CA TYR A 73 3.24 18.95 17.40
C TYR A 73 3.60 17.98 18.52
N TYR A 74 2.99 18.11 19.70
CA TYR A 74 3.22 17.18 20.81
C TYR A 74 2.89 15.73 20.41
N THR A 75 1.71 15.52 19.82
CA THR A 75 1.21 14.19 19.45
C THR A 75 2.02 13.57 18.32
N ASP A 76 2.43 14.37 17.33
CA ASP A 76 3.31 13.92 16.25
C ASP A 76 4.66 13.44 16.79
N ARG A 77 5.25 14.21 17.71
CA ARG A 77 6.54 13.87 18.31
C ARG A 77 6.42 12.64 19.20
N TYR A 78 5.36 12.53 19.99
CA TYR A 78 5.07 11.35 20.78
C TYR A 78 4.97 10.09 19.91
N LEU A 79 4.21 10.16 18.81
CA LEU A 79 4.11 9.05 17.87
C LEU A 79 5.47 8.73 17.23
N ALA A 80 6.17 9.74 16.70
CA ALA A 80 7.47 9.59 16.05
C ALA A 80 8.54 8.98 16.95
N ASP A 81 8.55 9.33 18.23
CA ASP A 81 9.55 8.84 19.18
C ASP A 81 9.32 7.37 19.55
N ARG A 82 8.07 6.88 19.46
CA ARG A 82 7.70 5.47 19.67
C ARG A 82 8.00 4.60 18.46
N ILE A 83 7.49 4.98 17.29
CA ILE A 83 7.55 4.12 16.09
C ILE A 83 8.64 4.50 15.10
N GLY A 84 9.25 5.69 15.22
CA GLY A 84 10.14 6.27 14.23
C GLY A 84 9.40 6.96 13.07
N ASN A 85 10.09 7.82 12.34
CA ASN A 85 9.47 8.59 11.26
C ASN A 85 8.93 7.69 10.14
N ASP A 86 7.73 8.02 9.66
CA ASP A 86 7.02 7.40 8.53
C ASP A 86 6.67 5.90 8.70
N ASN A 87 6.86 5.34 9.90
CA ASN A 87 6.40 3.99 10.23
C ASN A 87 4.88 3.97 10.49
N ASN A 88 4.28 2.79 10.38
CA ASN A 88 2.83 2.60 10.50
C ASN A 88 2.39 2.80 11.95
N GLY A 89 1.51 3.75 12.19
CA GLY A 89 0.91 3.92 13.50
C GLY A 89 0.06 5.16 13.65
N SER A 90 -0.58 5.27 14.80
CA SER A 90 -1.38 6.43 15.17
C SER A 90 -1.29 6.65 16.68
N ALA A 91 -1.48 7.88 17.13
CA ALA A 91 -1.53 8.19 18.56
C ALA A 91 -2.69 9.12 18.86
N LEU A 92 -3.43 8.81 19.91
CA LEU A 92 -4.35 9.73 20.57
C LEU A 92 -3.66 10.31 21.81
N VAL A 93 -3.61 11.64 21.90
CA VAL A 93 -3.26 12.34 23.15
C VAL A 93 -4.49 13.09 23.65
N ILE A 94 -4.91 12.80 24.89
CA ILE A 94 -5.92 13.57 25.63
C ILE A 94 -5.20 14.46 26.64
N ASN A 95 -5.23 15.77 26.42
CA ASN A 95 -4.56 16.73 27.28
C ASN A 95 -5.56 17.52 28.13
N MET A 96 -5.55 17.22 29.43
CA MET A 96 -6.42 17.86 30.42
C MET A 96 -5.95 19.25 30.84
N GLY A 97 -4.67 19.59 30.63
CA GLY A 97 -4.10 20.90 30.95
C GLY A 97 -4.62 22.02 30.05
N ILE A 98 -4.80 21.72 28.76
CA ILE A 98 -5.37 22.64 27.76
C ILE A 98 -6.80 22.28 27.33
N ARG A 99 -7.32 21.14 27.80
CA ARG A 99 -8.63 20.57 27.42
C ARG A 99 -8.78 20.37 25.92
N GLU A 100 -7.79 19.72 25.34
CA GLU A 100 -7.78 19.36 23.93
C GLU A 100 -7.37 17.90 23.77
N PHE A 101 -7.87 17.25 22.73
CA PHE A 101 -7.32 15.98 22.27
C PHE A 101 -6.91 16.07 20.80
N HIS A 102 -5.90 15.28 20.44
CA HIS A 102 -5.39 15.21 19.09
C HIS A 102 -5.08 13.78 18.71
N VAL A 103 -5.38 13.43 17.47
CA VAL A 103 -5.02 12.16 16.85
C VAL A 103 -4.00 12.44 15.76
N SER A 104 -2.80 11.88 15.89
CA SER A 104 -1.80 11.88 14.82
C SER A 104 -1.75 10.52 14.13
N THR A 105 -1.46 10.53 12.84
CA THR A 105 -1.34 9.32 12.01
C THR A 105 -0.04 9.34 11.23
N SER A 106 0.60 8.19 11.07
CA SER A 106 1.84 8.00 10.32
C SER A 106 1.78 6.72 9.49
N GLY A 107 2.58 6.67 8.43
CA GLY A 107 2.66 5.49 7.56
C GLY A 107 1.32 5.19 6.90
N ASN A 108 0.87 3.94 6.95
CA ASN A 108 -0.39 3.49 6.37
C ASN A 108 -1.65 4.06 7.06
N MET A 109 -1.56 4.48 8.32
CA MET A 109 -2.73 4.98 9.07
C MET A 109 -3.26 6.28 8.48
N ILE A 110 -2.41 7.07 7.80
CA ILE A 110 -2.83 8.25 7.04
C ILE A 110 -3.83 7.86 5.92
N ASP A 111 -3.69 6.67 5.33
CA ASP A 111 -4.58 6.22 4.25
C ASP A 111 -5.87 5.58 4.78
N TYR A 112 -5.81 4.93 5.96
CA TYR A 112 -6.98 4.31 6.58
C TYR A 112 -7.89 5.35 7.25
N LEU A 113 -7.30 6.29 7.99
CA LEU A 113 -7.99 7.38 8.68
C LEU A 113 -7.98 8.62 7.79
N THR A 114 -8.79 8.59 6.72
CA THR A 114 -8.95 9.73 5.83
C THR A 114 -9.47 10.96 6.56
N ASP A 115 -9.23 12.17 6.04
CA ASP A 115 -9.69 13.41 6.70
C ASP A 115 -11.19 13.40 7.04
N GLU A 116 -12.02 12.82 6.17
CA GLU A 116 -13.47 12.67 6.41
C GLU A 116 -13.74 11.72 7.60
N ARG A 117 -13.16 10.52 7.57
CA ARG A 117 -13.27 9.52 8.65
C ARG A 117 -12.74 10.06 9.98
N LEU A 118 -11.62 10.77 9.92
CA LEU A 118 -10.99 11.36 11.08
C LEU A 118 -11.88 12.45 11.67
N ASN A 119 -12.49 13.31 10.86
CA ASN A 119 -13.40 14.34 11.38
C ASN A 119 -14.64 13.74 12.05
N ASP A 120 -15.26 12.73 11.44
CA ASP A 120 -16.42 12.04 12.04
C ASP A 120 -16.02 11.42 13.40
N MET A 121 -14.88 10.73 13.45
CA MET A 121 -14.35 10.14 14.67
C MET A 121 -14.05 11.19 15.75
N LEU A 122 -13.43 12.31 15.37
CA LEU A 122 -13.11 13.39 16.31
C LEU A 122 -14.37 14.06 16.88
N ASP A 123 -15.45 14.15 16.09
CA ASP A 123 -16.73 14.70 16.55
C ASP A 123 -17.41 13.74 17.56
N ASP A 124 -17.40 12.43 17.30
CA ASP A 124 -17.92 11.42 18.25
C ASP A 124 -17.09 11.38 19.55
N MET A 125 -15.75 11.49 19.44
CA MET A 125 -14.87 11.61 20.60
C MET A 125 -15.13 12.88 21.40
N TYR A 126 -15.44 13.99 20.72
CA TYR A 126 -15.75 15.27 21.37
C TYR A 126 -17.03 15.19 22.21
N ASP A 127 -18.07 14.54 21.70
CA ASP A 127 -19.32 14.33 22.44
C ASP A 127 -19.07 13.54 23.75
N ALA A 128 -18.23 12.51 23.71
CA ALA A 128 -17.83 11.77 24.91
C ALA A 128 -16.95 12.59 25.87
N ALA A 129 -15.90 13.24 25.35
CA ALA A 129 -14.96 14.01 26.15
C ALA A 129 -15.60 15.24 26.83
N SER A 130 -16.53 15.91 26.16
CA SER A 130 -17.27 17.05 26.70
C SER A 130 -18.25 16.64 27.82
N ALA A 131 -18.74 15.40 27.80
CA ALA A 131 -19.51 14.80 28.89
C ALA A 131 -18.63 14.31 30.06
N GLY A 132 -17.30 14.37 29.93
CA GLY A 132 -16.33 13.87 30.91
C GLY A 132 -16.07 12.37 30.82
N ASP A 133 -16.52 11.70 29.76
CA ASP A 133 -16.32 10.28 29.52
C ASP A 133 -15.08 10.05 28.63
N TYR A 134 -13.90 10.17 29.25
CA TYR A 134 -12.63 10.06 28.55
C TYR A 134 -12.30 8.62 28.12
N PHE A 135 -12.79 7.63 28.88
CA PHE A 135 -12.65 6.23 28.51
C PHE A 135 -13.41 5.95 27.22
N GLN A 136 -14.66 6.40 27.12
CA GLN A 136 -15.44 6.25 25.90
C GLN A 136 -14.80 6.99 24.71
N ALA A 137 -14.23 8.18 24.91
CA ALA A 137 -13.50 8.88 23.86
C ALA A 137 -12.29 8.06 23.34
N ALA A 138 -11.51 7.46 24.24
CA ALA A 138 -10.39 6.60 23.88
C ALA A 138 -10.84 5.30 23.18
N LEU A 139 -11.96 4.72 23.62
CA LEU A 139 -12.53 3.53 23.01
C LEU A 139 -13.07 3.81 21.60
N ILE A 140 -13.73 4.95 21.38
CA ILE A 140 -14.20 5.41 20.06
C ILE A 140 -13.02 5.49 19.09
N TYR A 141 -11.90 6.08 19.52
CA TYR A 141 -10.70 6.16 18.70
C TYR A 141 -10.24 4.78 18.20
N LEU A 142 -10.14 3.79 19.09
CA LEU A 142 -9.69 2.44 18.73
C LEU A 142 -10.72 1.71 17.85
N GLN A 143 -11.99 1.72 18.25
CA GLN A 143 -13.06 0.99 17.54
C GLN A 143 -13.33 1.55 16.15
N GLN A 144 -13.34 2.87 15.99
CA GLN A 144 -13.51 3.49 14.67
C GLN A 144 -12.27 3.29 13.82
N SER A 145 -11.06 3.41 14.38
CA SER A 145 -9.82 3.08 13.67
C SER A 145 -9.85 1.64 13.14
N ALA A 146 -10.27 0.67 13.96
CA ALA A 146 -10.42 -0.72 13.54
C ALA A 146 -11.46 -0.88 12.43
N SER A 147 -12.63 -0.26 12.58
CA SER A 147 -13.68 -0.25 11.54
C SER A 147 -13.20 0.34 10.21
N PHE A 148 -12.40 1.41 10.24
CA PHE A 148 -11.84 2.03 9.04
C PHE A 148 -10.74 1.19 8.38
N VAL A 149 -9.94 0.48 9.18
CA VAL A 149 -8.96 -0.48 8.70
C VAL A 149 -9.65 -1.67 8.04
N ASP A 150 -10.71 -2.22 8.65
CA ASP A 150 -11.53 -3.30 8.09
C ASP A 150 -12.24 -2.91 6.80
N ALA A 151 -12.76 -1.68 6.73
CA ALA A 151 -13.34 -1.13 5.51
C ALA A 151 -12.30 -0.90 4.41
N GLY A 152 -11.03 -0.85 4.75
CA GLY A 152 -9.92 -0.59 3.85
C GLY A 152 -9.82 0.88 3.43
N VAL A 153 -8.75 1.16 2.68
CA VAL A 153 -8.49 2.50 2.11
C VAL A 153 -9.51 2.80 1.00
N PRO A 154 -10.21 3.96 1.05
CA PRO A 154 -11.15 4.35 0.02
C PRO A 154 -10.54 4.36 -1.39
N GLY A 155 -11.32 3.95 -2.38
CA GLY A 155 -10.86 3.93 -3.78
C GLY A 155 -10.52 5.32 -4.29
N GLY A 156 -9.38 5.46 -4.96
CA GLY A 156 -8.92 6.77 -5.48
C GLY A 156 -8.29 7.67 -4.42
N HIS A 157 -7.98 7.13 -3.24
CA HIS A 157 -7.33 7.86 -2.16
C HIS A 157 -6.02 8.55 -2.59
N TYR A 158 -5.78 9.72 -2.02
CA TYR A 158 -4.56 10.51 -2.22
C TYR A 158 -4.21 11.27 -0.95
N ARG A 159 -2.91 11.53 -0.77
CA ARG A 159 -2.38 12.41 0.27
C ARG A 159 -2.08 13.78 -0.30
N VAL A 160 -2.40 14.84 0.42
CA VAL A 160 -2.05 16.23 0.10
C VAL A 160 -1.19 16.79 1.21
N ASP A 161 0.06 17.08 0.88
CA ASP A 161 0.92 17.82 1.80
C ASP A 161 0.43 19.27 1.91
N ARG A 162 0.00 19.70 3.11
CA ARG A 162 -0.52 21.05 3.40
C ARG A 162 0.57 22.12 3.26
N ASP A 163 1.83 21.78 3.54
CA ASP A 163 2.96 22.71 3.50
C ASP A 163 3.45 22.93 2.06
N THR A 164 3.50 21.86 1.26
CA THR A 164 4.08 21.89 -0.10
C THR A 164 3.05 21.85 -1.23
N GLY A 165 1.80 21.48 -0.94
CA GLY A 165 0.74 21.26 -1.91
C GLY A 165 0.93 20.00 -2.77
N LYS A 166 1.88 19.14 -2.42
CA LYS A 166 2.20 17.93 -3.20
C LYS A 166 1.13 16.87 -3.02
N ILE A 167 0.59 16.38 -4.14
CA ILE A 167 -0.42 15.31 -4.17
C ILE A 167 0.26 13.96 -4.45
N THR A 168 0.06 12.98 -3.58
CA THR A 168 0.56 11.61 -3.72
C THR A 168 -0.60 10.62 -3.73
N TYR A 169 -0.82 9.93 -4.85
CA TYR A 169 -1.92 8.96 -4.97
C TYR A 169 -1.57 7.62 -4.31
N TYR A 170 -2.52 7.08 -3.55
CA TYR A 170 -2.45 5.73 -3.04
C TYR A 170 -2.66 4.73 -4.17
N LYS A 171 -1.68 3.84 -4.36
CA LYS A 171 -1.66 2.90 -5.48
C LYS A 171 -2.12 1.53 -5.00
N VAL A 172 -3.34 1.17 -5.38
CA VAL A 172 -3.87 -0.18 -5.24
C VAL A 172 -3.85 -0.88 -6.60
N LEU A 173 -3.35 -2.12 -6.63
CA LEU A 173 -3.50 -2.96 -7.81
C LEU A 173 -4.98 -3.31 -7.94
N THR A 174 -5.62 -2.77 -8.97
CA THR A 174 -7.01 -3.13 -9.26
C THR A 174 -7.05 -4.59 -9.76
N PRO A 175 -8.11 -5.37 -9.44
CA PRO A 175 -8.24 -6.74 -9.96
C PRO A 175 -8.13 -6.82 -11.48
N VAL A 176 -8.58 -5.78 -12.18
CA VAL A 176 -8.45 -5.63 -13.63
C VAL A 176 -6.97 -5.52 -14.05
N GLU A 177 -6.16 -4.72 -13.37
CA GLU A 177 -4.72 -4.62 -13.64
C GLU A 177 -4.01 -5.95 -13.38
N ILE A 178 -4.40 -6.70 -12.34
CA ILE A 178 -3.86 -8.03 -12.07
C ILE A 178 -4.19 -8.98 -13.24
N VAL A 179 -5.44 -9.00 -13.71
CA VAL A 179 -5.84 -9.83 -14.86
C VAL A 179 -5.08 -9.42 -16.12
N ILE A 180 -4.96 -8.13 -16.42
CA ILE A 180 -4.19 -7.63 -17.56
C ILE A 180 -2.74 -8.06 -17.45
N SER A 181 -2.13 -7.95 -16.27
CA SER A 181 -0.74 -8.34 -16.03
C SER A 181 -0.53 -9.84 -16.29
N LEU A 182 -1.46 -10.68 -15.83
CA LEU A 182 -1.44 -12.13 -16.05
C LEU A 182 -1.62 -12.48 -17.53
N VAL A 183 -2.51 -11.78 -18.24
CA VAL A 183 -2.73 -11.99 -19.68
C VAL A 183 -1.47 -11.61 -20.47
N VAL A 184 -0.85 -10.47 -20.17
CA VAL A 184 0.38 -10.03 -20.83
C VAL A 184 1.52 -11.01 -20.55
N ALA A 185 1.67 -11.47 -19.31
CA ALA A 185 2.66 -12.48 -18.94
C ALA A 185 2.43 -13.81 -19.69
N ALA A 186 1.18 -14.26 -19.80
CA ALA A 186 0.82 -15.46 -20.54
C ALA A 186 1.12 -15.32 -22.04
N ILE A 187 0.79 -14.18 -22.66
CA ILE A 187 1.09 -13.92 -24.08
C ILE A 187 2.60 -13.96 -24.32
N ALA A 188 3.41 -13.33 -23.47
CA ALA A 188 4.85 -13.33 -23.58
C ALA A 188 5.43 -14.76 -23.44
N GLY A 189 4.94 -15.53 -22.47
CA GLY A 189 5.34 -16.93 -22.26
C GLY A 189 4.98 -17.84 -23.46
N ILE A 190 3.77 -17.71 -23.97
CA ILE A 190 3.31 -18.46 -25.17
C ILE A 190 4.13 -18.06 -26.39
N ALA A 191 4.35 -16.76 -26.62
CA ALA A 191 5.14 -16.28 -27.74
C ALA A 191 6.57 -16.84 -27.69
N PHE A 192 7.21 -16.80 -26.51
CA PHE A 192 8.54 -17.38 -26.31
C PHE A 192 8.55 -18.88 -26.62
N PHE A 193 7.61 -19.65 -26.07
CA PHE A 193 7.48 -21.08 -26.34
C PHE A 193 7.28 -21.38 -27.84
N VAL A 194 6.42 -20.63 -28.52
CA VAL A 194 6.14 -20.81 -29.95
C VAL A 194 7.37 -20.46 -30.79
N ILE A 195 8.09 -19.38 -30.50
CA ILE A 195 9.32 -18.99 -31.21
C ILE A 195 10.38 -20.08 -31.07
N VAL A 196 10.61 -20.57 -29.84
CA VAL A 196 11.58 -21.62 -29.55
C VAL A 196 11.19 -22.90 -30.27
N LYS A 197 9.95 -23.37 -30.14
CA LYS A 197 9.44 -24.56 -30.84
C LYS A 197 9.55 -24.40 -32.36
N SER A 198 9.21 -23.24 -32.91
CA SER A 198 9.27 -22.98 -34.35
C SER A 198 10.71 -22.96 -34.88
N ARG A 199 11.67 -22.48 -34.08
CA ARG A 199 13.10 -22.58 -34.41
C ARG A 199 13.59 -24.03 -34.39
N TYR A 200 13.26 -24.80 -33.36
CA TYR A 200 13.64 -26.23 -33.29
C TYR A 200 12.98 -27.07 -34.38
N GLN A 201 11.75 -26.73 -34.80
CA GLN A 201 11.07 -27.38 -35.92
C GLN A 201 11.53 -26.89 -37.30
N LEU A 202 12.56 -26.03 -37.39
CA LEU A 202 13.09 -25.46 -38.64
C LEU A 202 12.03 -24.73 -39.51
N LYS A 203 10.91 -24.31 -38.89
CA LYS A 203 9.83 -23.58 -39.57
C LYS A 203 10.18 -22.11 -39.82
N MET A 204 11.18 -21.60 -39.09
CA MET A 204 11.67 -20.22 -39.15
C MET A 204 13.05 -20.14 -39.83
N GLY A 205 13.11 -20.63 -41.07
CA GLY A 205 14.32 -20.69 -41.89
C GLY A 205 14.59 -22.11 -42.34
N GLY A 206 14.13 -22.44 -43.55
CA GLY A 206 14.46 -23.71 -44.18
C GLY A 206 15.96 -23.79 -44.44
N TYR A 207 16.59 -24.88 -44.02
CA TYR A 207 17.95 -25.20 -44.45
C TYR A 207 18.00 -25.15 -45.98
N LYS A 208 18.67 -24.14 -46.54
CA LYS A 208 18.88 -24.03 -47.98
C LYS A 208 20.08 -24.89 -48.34
N TYR A 209 19.80 -26.06 -48.91
CA TYR A 209 20.85 -26.89 -49.49
C TYR A 209 21.61 -26.07 -50.54
N PRO A 210 22.96 -25.96 -50.46
CA PRO A 210 23.76 -25.18 -51.39
C PRO A 210 23.84 -25.89 -52.74
N TYR A 211 22.74 -25.82 -53.50
CA TYR A 211 22.59 -26.48 -54.80
C TYR A 211 23.63 -25.95 -55.81
N ARG A 212 24.12 -24.72 -55.66
CA ARG A 212 25.15 -24.15 -56.54
C ARG A 212 26.50 -24.85 -56.43
N GLU A 213 26.83 -25.39 -55.26
CA GLU A 213 28.11 -26.07 -55.01
C GLU A 213 27.99 -27.59 -55.14
N LYS A 214 26.78 -28.13 -54.96
CA LYS A 214 26.52 -29.58 -54.90
C LYS A 214 25.53 -30.11 -55.92
N SER A 215 25.24 -29.37 -57.00
CA SER A 215 24.44 -29.88 -58.12
C SER A 215 25.09 -29.57 -59.47
N ALA A 216 24.99 -30.52 -60.40
CA ALA A 216 25.40 -30.35 -61.79
C ALA A 216 24.13 -30.28 -62.65
N ILE A 217 23.92 -29.15 -63.33
CA ILE A 217 22.74 -28.93 -64.17
C ILE A 217 23.20 -28.83 -65.63
N LYS A 218 22.62 -29.64 -66.52
CA LYS A 218 22.89 -29.62 -67.96
C LYS A 218 21.66 -29.07 -68.70
N LEU A 219 21.60 -27.74 -68.83
CA LEU A 219 20.52 -27.04 -69.52
C LEU A 219 20.67 -27.25 -71.04
N THR A 220 19.66 -27.85 -71.68
CA THR A 220 19.71 -28.25 -73.10
C THR A 220 18.85 -27.39 -74.01
N GLN A 221 17.94 -26.57 -73.46
CA GLN A 221 17.12 -25.64 -74.21
C GLN A 221 17.01 -24.30 -73.49
N LYS A 222 17.03 -23.21 -74.27
CA LYS A 222 16.89 -21.83 -73.81
C LYS A 222 15.75 -21.19 -74.59
N GLU A 223 14.62 -21.01 -73.91
CA GLU A 223 13.48 -20.25 -74.41
C GLU A 223 13.01 -19.33 -73.29
N ASP A 224 12.70 -18.08 -73.63
CA ASP A 224 12.34 -17.04 -72.67
C ASP A 224 10.93 -16.54 -73.02
N ARG A 225 9.96 -16.78 -72.13
CA ARG A 225 8.57 -16.34 -72.31
C ARG A 225 8.14 -15.51 -71.11
N LEU A 226 7.78 -14.26 -71.37
CA LEU A 226 7.29 -13.34 -70.36
C LEU A 226 5.80 -13.64 -70.12
N VAL A 227 5.49 -14.29 -69.00
CA VAL A 227 4.16 -14.89 -68.80
C VAL A 227 3.19 -14.04 -68.00
N ASN A 228 3.63 -13.10 -67.15
CA ASN A 228 2.72 -12.23 -66.40
C ASN A 228 3.39 -10.95 -65.90
N SER A 229 2.59 -9.88 -65.83
CA SER A 229 2.89 -8.59 -65.22
C SER A 229 1.81 -8.33 -64.15
N PHE A 230 2.22 -7.96 -62.94
CA PHE A 230 1.30 -7.64 -61.84
C PHE A 230 1.36 -6.15 -61.51
N VAL A 231 0.20 -5.49 -61.52
CA VAL A 231 0.02 -4.14 -61.00
C VAL A 231 -0.67 -4.25 -59.65
N THR A 232 -0.09 -3.62 -58.62
CA THR A 232 -0.67 -3.60 -57.27
C THR A 232 -1.03 -2.17 -56.90
N THR A 233 -2.27 -1.93 -56.47
CA THR A 233 -2.72 -0.65 -55.93
C THR A 233 -3.29 -0.83 -54.52
N ARG A 234 -2.97 0.09 -53.61
CA ARG A 234 -3.50 0.14 -52.24
C ARG A 234 -4.06 1.54 -51.96
N ARG A 235 -5.20 1.60 -51.26
CA ARG A 235 -5.77 2.83 -50.68
C ARG A 235 -5.49 2.89 -49.17
N ILE A 236 -5.28 4.10 -48.66
CA ILE A 236 -5.11 4.42 -47.22
C ILE A 236 -6.28 5.31 -46.80
N PRO A 237 -7.07 4.91 -45.78
CA PRO A 237 -7.86 5.87 -44.99
C PRO A 237 -7.49 5.95 -43.50
N ARG A 238 -7.95 7.06 -42.91
CA ARG A 238 -7.48 7.86 -41.76
C ARG A 238 -7.87 7.33 -40.36
N PRO A 239 -7.23 7.85 -39.30
CA PRO A 239 -7.54 7.46 -37.92
C PRO A 239 -8.91 8.01 -37.46
N PRO A 240 -9.61 7.32 -36.54
CA PRO A 240 -10.71 7.93 -35.81
C PRO A 240 -10.18 8.91 -34.75
N LYS A 241 -10.94 9.98 -34.58
CA LYS A 241 -10.80 10.99 -33.52
C LYS A 241 -11.87 10.65 -32.48
N ASN A 242 -11.47 10.40 -31.24
CA ASN A 242 -12.42 10.39 -30.13
C ASN A 242 -12.26 11.68 -29.31
N ASN A 243 -13.36 12.44 -29.30
CA ASN A 243 -13.71 13.36 -28.24
C ASN A 243 -14.43 12.56 -27.15
N GLY A 244 -14.15 12.88 -25.90
CA GLY A 244 -14.83 12.42 -24.69
C GLY A 244 -13.91 12.80 -23.55
N GLY A 245 -14.30 13.61 -22.57
CA GLY A 245 -15.61 13.77 -21.96
C GLY A 245 -15.30 13.84 -20.46
N GLY A 246 -15.81 14.86 -19.78
CA GLY A 246 -15.38 15.22 -18.43
C GLY A 246 -15.67 14.18 -17.35
N GLY A 247 -15.13 14.45 -16.17
CA GLY A 247 -15.45 13.77 -14.93
C GLY A 247 -14.70 14.48 -13.80
N GLY A 248 -15.41 15.34 -13.08
CA GLY A 248 -14.94 15.80 -11.77
C GLY A 248 -15.00 14.62 -10.81
N PHE A 249 -13.94 14.44 -10.03
CA PHE A 249 -13.91 13.48 -8.93
C PHE A 249 -13.83 14.29 -7.63
N GLY A 250 -14.89 14.20 -6.84
CA GLY A 250 -14.88 14.64 -5.45
C GLY A 250 -14.49 13.48 -4.54
N GLY A 251 -13.85 13.85 -3.42
CA GLY A 251 -13.92 13.13 -2.15
C GLY A 251 -12.82 12.10 -1.89
N GLY A 252 -12.19 12.20 -0.72
CA GLY A 252 -11.45 11.09 -0.09
C GLY A 252 -9.95 11.28 0.13
N GLY A 253 -9.41 12.49 -0.02
CA GLY A 253 -7.99 12.74 0.28
C GLY A 253 -7.69 12.82 1.78
N SER A 254 -6.47 12.46 2.18
CA SER A 254 -5.90 12.81 3.48
C SER A 254 -4.97 13.99 3.32
N THR A 255 -4.97 14.89 4.28
CA THR A 255 -3.98 15.96 4.34
C THR A 255 -2.84 15.56 5.26
N THR A 256 -1.62 15.94 4.88
CA THR A 256 -0.40 15.62 5.63
C THR A 256 0.44 16.87 5.86
N HIS A 257 1.29 16.85 6.87
CA HIS A 257 2.29 17.89 7.16
C HIS A 257 3.60 17.24 7.63
N SER A 258 4.64 18.05 7.75
CA SER A 258 5.96 17.60 8.21
C SER A 258 6.27 18.06 9.62
N SER A 259 6.58 17.13 10.52
CA SER A 259 6.98 17.42 11.90
C SER A 259 8.19 16.57 12.28
N GLY A 260 9.26 17.17 12.82
CA GLY A 260 10.45 16.43 13.26
C GLY A 260 11.11 15.54 12.18
N GLY A 261 10.86 15.81 10.89
CA GLY A 261 11.36 15.03 9.76
C GLY A 261 10.53 13.79 9.39
N GLY A 262 9.34 13.60 9.97
CA GLY A 262 8.35 12.59 9.56
C GLY A 262 7.13 13.22 8.89
N THR A 263 6.38 12.42 8.16
CA THR A 263 5.10 12.79 7.52
C THR A 263 3.94 12.35 8.40
N PHE A 264 3.12 13.32 8.82
CA PHE A 264 1.97 13.07 9.68
C PHE A 264 0.69 13.50 9.00
N GLY A 265 -0.41 12.81 9.27
CA GLY A 265 -1.75 13.36 9.17
C GLY A 265 -2.35 13.46 10.56
N GLY A 266 -3.56 13.96 10.68
CA GLY A 266 -4.19 14.06 12.00
C GLY A 266 -5.17 15.21 12.13
N GLY A 267 -5.69 15.34 13.34
CA GLY A 267 -6.65 16.36 13.72
C GLY A 267 -7.01 16.27 15.18
N GLY A 268 -7.52 17.38 15.72
CA GLY A 268 -7.92 17.49 17.11
C GLY A 268 -9.17 18.33 17.33
N ARG A 269 -9.62 18.37 18.58
CA ARG A 269 -10.76 19.17 19.07
C ARG A 269 -10.45 19.66 20.49
N SER A 270 -11.01 20.81 20.85
CA SER A 270 -11.01 21.36 22.21
C SER A 270 -12.37 21.15 22.88
N PHE A 271 -12.40 20.86 24.19
CA PHE A 271 -13.60 20.47 24.96
C PHE A 271 -13.69 21.06 26.38
#